data_AF-D6BHV5-F1
#
_entry.id   AF-D6BHV5-F1
#
_cell.length_a   1.000
_cell.length_b   1.000
_cell.length_c   1.000
_cell.angle_alpha   90.00
_cell.angle_beta   90.00
_cell.angle_gamma   90.00
#
_symmetry.space_group_name_H-M   'P 1'
#
loop_
_entity.id
_entity.type
_entity.pdbx_description
1 polymer ?
#
loop_
_entity_poly.entity_id
_entity_poly.type
_entity_poly.pdbx_seq_one_letter_code
_entity_poly.pdbx_strand_id
1 'polypeptide(L)'
;MSKIAFLVSGERMFKKIKRYIDKENIVVVETSISNALEKAKELIDKGVKVILTKFAVKIKIEDEIDIPILSIENNISDYIELLKEIDVKNNKVAFVDYIEAPESLVNLAKIISNDIIFKTFISEEECDEIIKDLKNKSYSILIGSMLTKKYANKYGLKSYEVEISEDSILMYIEIAEQIIKFTDLKKSKDRVLKSIEIMIDNYLKNEEKMEKNILDKVTMNDVEKDKLIEGLKRNAFSLSNTAKDLGMSRTTLWRKLKKFNIIIE
;
A
#
# COMPACT_ATOMS: atom_id res chain seq x y z
N MET A 1 3.05 1.44 -20.32
CA MET A 1 3.89 0.89 -19.23
C MET A 1 2.97 0.12 -18.31
N SER A 2 3.17 -1.19 -18.18
CA SER A 2 2.23 -2.07 -17.48
C SER A 2 2.18 -1.75 -15.99
N LYS A 3 0.97 -1.66 -15.42
CA LYS A 3 0.75 -1.29 -14.01
C LYS A 3 0.47 -2.50 -13.12
N ILE A 4 0.07 -3.63 -13.70
CA ILE A 4 -0.30 -4.85 -12.97
C ILE A 4 0.62 -5.96 -13.48
N ALA A 5 1.16 -6.78 -12.58
CA ALA A 5 1.91 -7.97 -12.95
C ALA A 5 1.32 -9.23 -12.35
N PHE A 6 1.10 -10.25 -13.18
CA PHE A 6 0.95 -11.63 -12.73
C PHE A 6 2.34 -12.25 -12.60
N LEU A 7 2.76 -12.56 -11.38
CA LEU A 7 4.02 -13.24 -11.09
C LEU A 7 3.67 -14.67 -10.65
N VAL A 8 3.68 -15.63 -11.58
CA VAL A 8 3.06 -16.95 -11.34
C VAL A 8 4.05 -18.08 -11.52
N SER A 9 3.94 -19.12 -10.70
CA SER A 9 4.72 -20.35 -10.84
C SER A 9 3.97 -21.36 -11.70
N GLY A 10 4.66 -21.93 -12.68
CA GLY A 10 4.16 -23.03 -13.50
C GLY A 10 3.63 -22.61 -14.87
N GLU A 11 4.08 -23.32 -15.89
CA GLU A 11 3.83 -23.04 -17.31
C GLU A 11 2.33 -23.03 -17.66
N ARG A 12 1.53 -23.93 -17.07
CA ARG A 12 0.08 -24.01 -17.34
C ARG A 12 -0.66 -22.75 -16.95
N MET A 13 -0.44 -22.27 -15.73
CA MET A 13 -1.05 -21.04 -15.23
C MET A 13 -0.58 -19.83 -16.04
N PHE A 14 0.71 -19.76 -16.34
CA PHE A 14 1.28 -18.72 -17.20
C PHE A 14 0.58 -18.66 -18.57
N LYS A 15 0.46 -19.80 -19.26
CA LYS A 15 -0.20 -19.89 -20.57
C LYS A 15 -1.68 -19.54 -20.49
N LYS A 16 -2.39 -20.02 -19.47
CA LYS A 16 -3.82 -19.76 -19.29
C LYS A 16 -4.07 -18.27 -19.09
N ILE A 17 -3.33 -17.63 -18.18
CA ILE A 17 -3.41 -16.18 -17.94
C ILE A 17 -3.07 -15.39 -19.21
N LYS A 18 -1.99 -15.73 -19.92
CA LYS A 18 -1.64 -15.06 -21.19
C LYS A 18 -2.71 -15.20 -22.26
N ARG A 19 -3.46 -16.31 -22.30
CA ARG A 19 -4.53 -16.52 -23.28
C ARG A 19 -5.69 -15.54 -23.09
N TYR A 20 -5.98 -15.17 -21.84
CA TYR A 20 -7.10 -14.30 -21.48
C TYR A 20 -6.70 -12.83 -21.32
N ILE A 21 -5.41 -12.50 -21.43
CA ILE A 21 -4.90 -11.15 -21.23
C ILE A 21 -4.28 -10.63 -22.53
N ASP A 22 -4.98 -9.68 -23.15
CA ASP A 22 -4.47 -8.88 -24.28
C ASP A 22 -4.46 -7.37 -23.95
N LYS A 23 -4.18 -7.03 -22.68
CA LYS A 23 -4.13 -5.62 -22.23
C LYS A 23 -2.68 -5.15 -22.12
N GLU A 24 -2.34 -4.06 -22.81
CA GLU A 24 -1.01 -3.40 -22.72
C GLU A 24 -0.59 -3.05 -21.27
N ASN A 25 -1.56 -2.87 -20.38
CA ASN A 25 -1.32 -2.49 -18.99
C ASN A 25 -1.00 -3.66 -18.05
N ILE A 26 -0.97 -4.90 -18.53
CA ILE A 26 -0.75 -6.09 -17.71
C ILE A 26 0.43 -6.89 -18.25
N VAL A 27 1.33 -7.30 -17.36
CA VAL A 27 2.44 -8.19 -17.69
C VAL A 27 2.28 -9.52 -16.96
N VAL A 28 2.62 -10.61 -17.63
CA VAL A 28 2.60 -11.96 -17.06
C VAL A 28 4.01 -12.51 -17.10
N VAL A 29 4.55 -12.87 -15.93
CA VAL A 29 5.92 -13.36 -15.75
C VAL A 29 5.87 -14.69 -14.99
N GLU A 30 6.52 -15.69 -15.57
CA GLU A 30 6.72 -16.97 -14.89
C GLU A 30 7.82 -16.85 -13.83
N THR A 31 7.65 -17.47 -12.67
CA THR A 31 8.62 -17.44 -11.56
C THR A 31 8.72 -18.79 -10.84
N SER A 32 9.70 -18.88 -9.95
CA SER A 32 9.80 -19.88 -8.88
C SER A 32 9.93 -19.17 -7.54
N ILE A 33 9.91 -19.92 -6.43
CA ILE A 33 10.12 -19.37 -5.09
C ILE A 33 11.52 -18.76 -4.95
N SER A 34 12.54 -19.34 -5.58
CA SER A 34 13.94 -18.90 -5.41
C SER A 34 14.24 -17.56 -6.10
N ASN A 35 13.61 -17.28 -7.25
CA ASN A 35 13.82 -16.05 -8.02
C ASN A 35 12.64 -15.07 -7.98
N ALA A 36 11.62 -15.33 -7.16
CA ALA A 36 10.44 -14.47 -7.05
C ALA A 36 10.79 -13.03 -6.66
N LEU A 37 11.68 -12.85 -5.68
CA LEU A 37 12.02 -11.52 -5.17
C LEU A 37 12.74 -10.66 -6.23
N GLU A 38 13.70 -11.26 -6.92
CA GLU A 38 14.45 -10.61 -8.01
C GLU A 38 13.49 -10.14 -9.11
N LYS A 39 12.63 -11.05 -9.59
CA LYS A 39 11.63 -10.72 -10.63
C LYS A 39 10.62 -9.67 -10.17
N ALA A 40 10.20 -9.72 -8.91
CA ALA A 40 9.30 -8.71 -8.34
C ALA A 40 9.96 -7.32 -8.35
N LYS A 41 11.23 -7.22 -7.94
CA LYS A 41 11.99 -5.95 -7.96
C LYS A 41 12.16 -5.41 -9.38
N GLU A 42 12.52 -6.24 -10.35
CA GLU A 42 12.59 -5.82 -11.76
C GLU A 42 11.26 -5.29 -12.31
N LEU A 43 10.14 -5.92 -11.89
CA LEU A 43 8.80 -5.48 -12.30
C LEU A 43 8.46 -4.12 -11.69
N ILE A 44 8.81 -3.89 -10.43
CA ILE A 44 8.61 -2.62 -9.74
C ILE A 44 9.43 -1.51 -10.43
N ASP A 45 10.69 -1.77 -10.78
CA ASP A 45 11.54 -0.83 -11.51
C ASP A 45 10.95 -0.48 -12.89
N LYS A 46 10.25 -1.44 -13.50
CA LYS A 46 9.47 -1.25 -14.76
C LYS A 46 8.11 -0.58 -14.55
N GLY A 47 7.83 -0.07 -13.35
CA GLY A 47 6.65 0.75 -13.04
C GLY A 47 5.39 -0.04 -12.68
N VAL A 48 5.51 -1.33 -12.38
CA VAL A 48 4.41 -2.13 -11.84
C VAL A 48 4.00 -1.56 -10.48
N LYS A 49 2.69 -1.45 -10.28
CA LYS A 49 2.08 -0.90 -9.06
C LYS A 49 1.40 -1.94 -8.18
N VAL A 50 1.03 -3.11 -8.74
CA VAL A 50 0.40 -4.22 -8.01
C VAL A 50 0.89 -5.55 -8.59
N ILE A 51 1.22 -6.50 -7.71
CA ILE A 51 1.59 -7.88 -8.08
C ILE A 51 0.46 -8.83 -7.68
N LEU A 52 0.08 -9.71 -8.60
CA LEU A 52 -0.86 -10.81 -8.42
C LEU A 52 -0.07 -12.12 -8.46
N THR A 53 -0.12 -12.92 -7.39
CA THR A 53 0.67 -14.17 -7.30
C THR A 53 0.03 -15.23 -6.40
N LYS A 54 0.55 -16.45 -6.38
CA LYS A 54 0.11 -17.52 -5.46
C LYS A 54 0.68 -17.31 -4.05
N PHE A 55 -0.03 -17.81 -3.04
CA PHE A 55 0.29 -17.63 -1.62
C PHE A 55 1.75 -17.91 -1.24
N ALA A 56 2.33 -19.02 -1.71
CA ALA A 56 3.71 -19.39 -1.42
C ALA A 56 4.74 -18.36 -1.94
N VAL A 57 4.47 -17.77 -3.12
CA VAL A 57 5.31 -16.72 -3.69
C VAL A 57 5.07 -15.40 -2.96
N LYS A 58 3.82 -15.09 -2.61
CA LYS A 58 3.47 -13.90 -1.83
C LYS A 58 4.25 -13.83 -0.51
N ILE A 59 4.17 -14.88 0.33
CA ILE A 59 4.91 -14.93 1.61
C ILE A 59 6.40 -14.70 1.40
N LYS A 60 6.96 -15.20 0.29
CA LYS A 60 8.40 -15.09 0.03
C LYS A 60 8.87 -13.66 -0.23
N ILE A 61 7.99 -12.77 -0.68
CA ILE A 61 8.38 -11.44 -1.19
C ILE A 61 7.69 -10.26 -0.48
N GLU A 62 6.59 -10.49 0.25
CA GLU A 62 5.74 -9.42 0.79
C GLU A 62 6.45 -8.50 1.79
N ASP A 63 7.33 -9.05 2.64
CA ASP A 63 8.08 -8.25 3.63
C ASP A 63 9.20 -7.39 3.00
N GLU A 64 9.55 -7.65 1.74
CA GLU A 64 10.71 -7.05 1.06
C GLU A 64 10.33 -6.05 -0.04
N ILE A 65 9.03 -5.80 -0.25
CA ILE A 65 8.54 -4.90 -1.30
C ILE A 65 7.42 -3.97 -0.82
N ASP A 66 7.41 -2.74 -1.34
CA ASP A 66 6.52 -1.68 -0.87
C ASP A 66 5.18 -1.58 -1.62
N ILE A 67 5.00 -2.34 -2.70
CA ILE A 67 3.76 -2.31 -3.49
C ILE A 67 2.80 -3.41 -3.07
N PRO A 68 1.48 -3.22 -3.23
CA PRO A 68 0.49 -4.25 -2.88
C PRO A 68 0.70 -5.57 -3.62
N ILE A 69 0.63 -6.68 -2.86
CA ILE A 69 0.65 -8.05 -3.38
C ILE A 69 -0.64 -8.76 -3.02
N LEU A 70 -1.34 -9.25 -4.04
CA LEU A 70 -2.58 -9.99 -3.87
C LEU A 70 -2.35 -11.48 -4.14
N SER A 71 -2.87 -12.31 -3.23
CA SER A 71 -2.91 -13.76 -3.39
C SER A 71 -4.02 -14.13 -4.37
N ILE A 72 -3.66 -14.87 -5.41
CA ILE A 72 -4.58 -15.46 -6.39
C ILE A 72 -5.02 -16.81 -5.85
N GLU A 73 -6.24 -16.87 -5.36
CA GLU A 73 -6.89 -18.06 -4.83
C GLU A 73 -7.95 -18.57 -5.80
N ASN A 74 -8.33 -19.84 -5.62
CA ASN A 74 -9.32 -20.42 -6.49
C ASN A 74 -10.73 -20.01 -6.06
N ASN A 75 -11.49 -19.45 -6.98
CA ASN A 75 -12.89 -19.08 -6.76
C ASN A 75 -13.84 -20.16 -7.25
N ILE A 76 -15.12 -20.01 -6.92
CA ILE A 76 -16.18 -20.94 -7.33
C ILE A 76 -16.23 -21.15 -8.84
N SER A 77 -15.97 -20.12 -9.66
CA SER A 77 -15.89 -20.23 -11.12
C SER A 77 -14.83 -21.24 -11.59
N ASP A 78 -13.69 -21.30 -10.92
CA ASP A 78 -12.59 -22.23 -11.22
C ASP A 78 -13.03 -23.69 -11.00
N TYR A 79 -13.70 -23.93 -9.87
CA TYR A 79 -14.24 -25.24 -9.55
C TYR A 79 -15.37 -25.62 -10.52
N ILE A 80 -16.21 -24.68 -10.94
CA ILE A 80 -17.25 -24.92 -11.94
C ILE A 80 -16.64 -25.34 -13.28
N GLU A 81 -15.55 -24.70 -13.75
CA GLU A 81 -14.85 -25.12 -14.97
C GLU A 81 -14.38 -26.58 -14.86
N LEU A 82 -13.69 -26.92 -13.77
CA LEU A 82 -13.20 -28.29 -13.57
C LEU A 82 -14.35 -29.31 -13.47
N LEU A 83 -15.39 -29.00 -12.69
CA LEU A 83 -16.53 -29.89 -12.48
C LEU A 83 -17.35 -30.14 -13.76
N LYS A 84 -17.28 -29.25 -14.76
CA LYS A 84 -17.86 -29.48 -16.10
C LYS A 84 -17.06 -30.48 -16.93
N GLU A 85 -15.74 -30.57 -16.73
CA GLU A 85 -14.84 -31.42 -17.51
C GLU A 85 -14.79 -32.86 -16.98
N ILE A 86 -15.09 -33.06 -15.70
CA ILE A 86 -15.02 -34.37 -15.05
C ILE A 86 -16.40 -35.02 -14.91
N ASP A 87 -16.47 -36.34 -15.05
CA ASP A 87 -17.70 -37.10 -14.88
C ASP A 87 -18.01 -37.35 -13.39
N VAL A 88 -18.42 -36.29 -12.70
CA VAL A 88 -18.82 -36.30 -11.27
C VAL A 88 -20.09 -37.08 -10.98
N LYS A 89 -20.93 -37.38 -11.98
CA LYS A 89 -22.22 -38.07 -11.77
C LYS A 89 -22.04 -39.57 -11.66
N ASN A 90 -21.07 -40.13 -12.37
CA ASN A 90 -20.83 -41.58 -12.39
C ASN A 90 -19.59 -41.99 -11.59
N ASN A 91 -18.93 -41.06 -10.91
CA ASN A 91 -17.70 -41.32 -10.18
C ASN A 91 -17.75 -40.73 -8.77
N LYS A 92 -17.11 -41.43 -7.84
CA LYS A 92 -16.83 -40.90 -6.50
C LYS A 92 -15.62 -39.98 -6.55
N VAL A 93 -15.82 -38.74 -6.11
CA VAL A 93 -14.83 -37.66 -6.21
C VAL A 93 -14.42 -37.22 -4.81
N ALA A 94 -13.13 -37.04 -4.58
CA ALA A 94 -12.65 -36.43 -3.34
C ALA A 94 -11.77 -35.22 -3.64
N PHE A 95 -12.13 -34.09 -3.04
CA PHE A 95 -11.25 -32.95 -2.88
C PHE A 95 -10.32 -33.22 -1.69
N VAL A 96 -9.02 -33.15 -1.90
CA VAL A 96 -8.00 -33.46 -0.90
C VAL A 96 -6.93 -32.37 -0.97
N ASP A 97 -6.90 -31.47 0.01
CA ASP A 97 -5.95 -30.34 0.02
C ASP A 97 -5.55 -29.91 1.44
N TYR A 98 -4.59 -28.99 1.58
CA TYR A 98 -4.16 -28.45 2.87
C TYR A 98 -5.20 -27.51 3.51
N ILE A 99 -5.99 -26.84 2.67
CA ILE A 99 -6.93 -25.79 3.08
C ILE A 99 -8.33 -26.38 3.03
N GLU A 100 -9.11 -26.09 4.07
CA GLU A 100 -10.52 -26.47 4.11
C GLU A 100 -11.30 -25.82 2.97
N ALA A 101 -12.15 -26.62 2.33
CA ALA A 101 -12.95 -26.14 1.21
C ALA A 101 -13.94 -25.06 1.68
N PRO A 102 -14.08 -23.95 0.95
CA PRO A 102 -15.09 -22.94 1.26
C PRO A 102 -16.49 -23.56 1.31
N GLU A 103 -17.33 -23.12 2.26
CA GLU A 103 -18.68 -23.66 2.43
C GLU A 103 -19.52 -23.55 1.14
N SER A 104 -19.32 -22.48 0.36
CA SER A 104 -19.94 -22.29 -0.94
C SER A 104 -19.59 -23.40 -1.95
N LEU A 105 -18.35 -23.89 -1.94
CA LEU A 105 -17.92 -25.02 -2.77
C LEU A 105 -18.53 -26.34 -2.27
N VAL A 106 -18.57 -26.54 -0.95
CA VAL A 106 -19.21 -27.73 -0.35
C VAL A 106 -20.70 -27.78 -0.72
N ASN A 107 -21.39 -26.64 -0.67
CA ASN A 107 -22.80 -26.54 -1.03
C ASN A 107 -23.03 -26.77 -2.52
N LEU A 108 -22.17 -26.22 -3.39
CA LEU A 108 -22.20 -26.50 -4.83
C LEU A 108 -22.02 -28.00 -5.12
N ALA A 109 -21.04 -28.63 -4.49
CA ALA A 109 -20.76 -30.06 -4.68
C ALA A 109 -21.96 -30.94 -4.28
N LYS A 110 -22.62 -30.65 -3.15
CA LYS A 110 -23.83 -31.37 -2.71
C LYS A 110 -24.99 -31.26 -3.70
N ILE A 111 -25.13 -30.13 -4.40
CA ILE A 111 -26.15 -29.97 -5.46
C ILE A 111 -25.83 -30.86 -6.66
N ILE A 112 -24.55 -31.05 -6.96
CA ILE A 112 -24.08 -31.81 -8.11
C ILE A 112 -24.13 -33.32 -7.86
N SER A 113 -23.60 -33.78 -6.73
CA SER A 113 -23.59 -35.20 -6.34
C SER A 113 -23.25 -35.38 -4.87
N ASN A 114 -23.94 -36.31 -4.20
CA ASN A 114 -23.64 -36.72 -2.82
C ASN A 114 -22.35 -37.56 -2.70
N ASP A 115 -21.78 -38.01 -3.82
CA ASP A 115 -20.54 -38.79 -3.89
C ASP A 115 -19.27 -37.92 -3.96
N ILE A 116 -19.42 -36.60 -3.82
CA ILE A 116 -18.31 -35.65 -3.70
C ILE A 116 -18.03 -35.40 -2.21
N ILE A 117 -16.79 -35.65 -1.78
CA ILE A 117 -16.36 -35.36 -0.42
C ILE A 117 -15.15 -34.43 -0.37
N PHE A 118 -14.91 -33.87 0.80
CA PHE A 118 -13.79 -32.98 1.08
C PHE A 118 -12.97 -33.57 2.24
N LYS A 119 -11.65 -33.58 2.07
CA LYS A 119 -10.67 -34.02 3.05
C LYS A 119 -9.54 -33.01 3.11
N THR A 120 -9.10 -32.72 4.32
CA THR A 120 -7.93 -31.89 4.56
C THR A 120 -6.80 -32.72 5.15
N PHE A 121 -5.57 -32.27 4.97
CA PHE A 121 -4.38 -32.87 5.58
C PHE A 121 -3.36 -31.80 5.94
N ILE A 122 -2.55 -32.06 6.96
CA ILE A 122 -1.50 -31.15 7.44
C ILE A 122 -0.10 -31.70 7.25
N SER A 123 0.04 -32.98 6.87
CA SER A 123 1.34 -33.59 6.57
C SER A 123 1.32 -34.47 5.31
N GLU A 124 2.51 -34.77 4.83
CA GLU A 124 2.69 -35.64 3.66
C GLU A 124 2.26 -37.09 3.95
N GLU A 125 2.52 -37.57 5.16
CA GLU A 125 2.09 -38.88 5.63
C GLU A 125 0.57 -38.98 5.71
N GLU A 126 -0.09 -37.96 6.26
CA GLU A 126 -1.56 -37.90 6.35
C GLU A 126 -2.21 -37.89 4.96
N CYS A 127 -1.61 -37.16 4.00
CA CYS A 127 -2.06 -37.17 2.61
C CYS A 127 -2.00 -38.60 2.00
N ASP A 128 -0.90 -39.32 2.22
CA ASP A 128 -0.72 -40.70 1.77
C ASP A 128 -1.79 -41.64 2.36
N GLU A 129 -2.03 -41.53 3.67
CA GLU A 129 -3.03 -42.32 4.40
C GLU A 129 -4.46 -42.05 3.91
N ILE A 130 -4.82 -40.77 3.75
CA ILE A 130 -6.15 -40.37 3.25
C ILE A 130 -6.36 -40.93 1.84
N ILE A 131 -5.38 -40.77 0.94
CA ILE A 131 -5.53 -41.23 -0.44
C ILE A 131 -5.63 -42.76 -0.52
N LYS A 132 -4.89 -43.47 0.33
CA LYS A 132 -4.99 -44.93 0.46
C LYS A 132 -6.38 -45.36 0.95
N ASP A 133 -6.92 -44.68 1.96
CA ASP A 133 -8.28 -44.93 2.45
C ASP A 133 -9.36 -44.65 1.39
N LEU A 134 -9.22 -43.54 0.66
CA LEU A 134 -10.13 -43.17 -0.44
C LEU A 134 -10.14 -44.22 -1.55
N LYS A 135 -8.97 -44.75 -1.93
CA LYS A 135 -8.89 -45.86 -2.88
C LYS A 135 -9.69 -47.08 -2.40
N ASN A 136 -9.53 -47.47 -1.14
CA ASN A 136 -10.25 -48.61 -0.56
C ASN A 136 -11.77 -48.36 -0.52
N LYS A 137 -12.19 -47.09 -0.42
CA LYS A 137 -13.60 -46.66 -0.47
C LYS A 137 -14.14 -46.42 -1.89
N SER A 138 -13.40 -46.86 -2.90
CA SER A 138 -13.78 -46.79 -4.32
C SER A 138 -13.92 -45.36 -4.88
N TYR A 139 -13.18 -44.39 -4.31
CA TYR A 139 -12.99 -43.09 -4.96
C TYR A 139 -12.08 -43.26 -6.17
N SER A 140 -12.51 -42.76 -7.33
CA SER A 140 -11.80 -42.91 -8.60
C SER A 140 -11.15 -41.61 -9.08
N ILE A 141 -11.64 -40.46 -8.59
CA ILE A 141 -11.19 -39.13 -8.98
C ILE A 141 -10.77 -38.34 -7.73
N LEU A 142 -9.55 -37.79 -7.77
CA LEU A 142 -9.02 -36.90 -6.75
C LEU A 142 -8.81 -35.49 -7.31
N ILE A 143 -9.10 -34.48 -6.52
CA ILE A 143 -8.87 -33.07 -6.86
C ILE A 143 -8.05 -32.43 -5.76
N GLY A 144 -6.96 -31.76 -6.10
CA GLY A 144 -6.14 -31.08 -5.09
C GLY A 144 -4.79 -30.60 -5.63
N SER A 145 -3.89 -30.32 -4.71
CA SER A 145 -2.54 -29.81 -5.00
C SER A 145 -1.60 -30.84 -5.65
N MET A 146 -0.37 -30.40 -5.95
CA MET A 146 0.71 -31.24 -6.47
C MET A 146 0.98 -32.48 -5.60
N LEU A 147 0.80 -32.37 -4.27
CA LEU A 147 1.00 -33.49 -3.36
C LEU A 147 -0.10 -34.55 -3.51
N THR A 148 -1.35 -34.12 -3.59
CA THR A 148 -2.50 -35.00 -3.86
C THR A 148 -2.29 -35.77 -5.16
N LYS A 149 -1.82 -35.09 -6.21
CA LYS A 149 -1.48 -35.71 -7.50
C LYS A 149 -0.34 -36.74 -7.39
N LYS A 150 0.71 -36.44 -6.62
CA LYS A 150 1.83 -37.39 -6.39
C LYS A 150 1.31 -38.72 -5.84
N TYR A 151 0.48 -38.68 -4.80
CA TYR A 151 -0.06 -39.88 -4.17
C TYR A 151 -1.18 -40.54 -4.96
N ALA A 152 -2.02 -39.76 -5.65
CA ALA A 152 -2.99 -40.32 -6.60
C ALA A 152 -2.29 -41.21 -7.65
N ASN A 153 -1.19 -40.72 -8.24
CA ASN A 153 -0.38 -41.48 -9.19
C ASN A 153 0.24 -42.74 -8.56
N LYS A 154 0.78 -42.64 -7.34
CA LYS A 154 1.31 -43.79 -6.58
C LYS A 154 0.27 -44.92 -6.45
N TYR A 155 -1.00 -44.57 -6.28
CA TYR A 155 -2.09 -45.53 -6.10
C TYR A 155 -2.90 -45.83 -7.37
N GLY A 156 -2.56 -45.22 -8.51
CA GLY A 156 -3.25 -45.44 -9.80
C GLY A 156 -4.63 -44.78 -9.87
N LEU A 157 -4.86 -43.70 -9.13
CA LEU A 157 -6.09 -42.90 -9.18
C LEU A 157 -5.96 -41.76 -10.19
N LYS A 158 -7.08 -41.36 -10.80
CA LYS A 158 -7.10 -40.15 -11.62
C LYS A 158 -7.06 -38.93 -10.72
N SER A 159 -6.24 -37.95 -11.06
CA SER A 159 -6.14 -36.70 -10.31
C SER A 159 -6.22 -35.48 -11.20
N TYR A 160 -6.87 -34.44 -10.71
CA TYR A 160 -7.00 -33.14 -11.36
C TYR A 160 -6.52 -32.03 -10.42
N GLU A 161 -5.97 -30.98 -11.01
CA GLU A 161 -5.63 -29.75 -10.31
C GLU A 161 -6.64 -28.68 -10.74
N VAL A 162 -7.02 -27.80 -9.83
CA VAL A 162 -7.97 -26.72 -10.12
C VAL A 162 -7.21 -25.60 -10.83
N GLU A 163 -7.56 -25.38 -12.10
CA GLU A 163 -6.99 -24.28 -12.87
C GLU A 163 -7.81 -23.00 -12.68
N ILE A 164 -7.16 -21.85 -12.76
CA ILE A 164 -7.84 -20.56 -12.68
C ILE A 164 -8.71 -20.31 -13.91
N SER A 165 -9.95 -19.86 -13.71
CA SER A 165 -10.90 -19.49 -14.76
C SER A 165 -10.63 -18.09 -15.32
N GLU A 166 -11.21 -17.81 -16.48
CA GLU A 166 -11.23 -16.45 -17.05
C GLU A 166 -11.89 -15.44 -16.10
N ASP A 167 -13.03 -15.82 -15.51
CA ASP A 167 -13.77 -14.98 -14.55
C ASP A 167 -12.90 -14.60 -13.34
N SER A 168 -12.15 -15.56 -12.79
CA SER A 168 -11.23 -15.30 -11.68
C SER A 168 -10.10 -14.36 -12.09
N ILE A 169 -9.52 -14.54 -13.29
CA ILE A 169 -8.48 -13.65 -13.81
C ILE A 169 -9.02 -12.22 -13.92
N LEU A 170 -10.20 -12.03 -14.51
CA LEU A 170 -10.83 -10.73 -14.66
C LEU A 170 -11.14 -10.08 -13.31
N MET A 171 -11.65 -10.86 -12.35
CA MET A 171 -11.91 -10.39 -10.98
C MET A 171 -10.63 -9.85 -10.32
N TYR A 172 -9.52 -10.61 -10.37
CA TYR A 172 -8.26 -10.18 -9.79
C TYR A 172 -7.66 -8.94 -10.48
N ILE A 173 -7.86 -8.80 -11.79
CA ILE A 173 -7.49 -7.60 -12.53
C ILE A 173 -8.31 -6.41 -12.06
N GLU A 174 -9.62 -6.56 -11.92
CA GLU A 174 -10.50 -5.48 -11.45
C GLU A 174 -10.12 -5.03 -10.04
N ILE A 175 -9.85 -5.98 -9.12
CA ILE A 175 -9.38 -5.67 -7.76
C ILE A 175 -8.05 -4.89 -7.83
N ALA A 176 -7.10 -5.33 -8.66
CA ALA A 176 -5.83 -4.63 -8.82
C ALA A 176 -5.99 -3.21 -9.40
N GLU A 177 -6.87 -3.02 -10.39
CA GLU A 177 -7.21 -1.71 -10.96
C GLU A 177 -7.82 -0.79 -9.90
N GLN A 178 -8.70 -1.31 -9.04
CA GLN A 178 -9.26 -0.57 -7.90
C GLN A 178 -8.17 -0.17 -6.89
N ILE A 179 -7.27 -1.09 -6.52
CA ILE A 179 -6.13 -0.80 -5.61
C ILE A 179 -5.26 0.33 -6.17
N ILE A 180 -4.95 0.30 -7.48
CA ILE A 180 -4.18 1.36 -8.14
C ILE A 180 -4.91 2.69 -8.06
N LYS A 181 -6.21 2.71 -8.38
CA LYS A 181 -7.05 3.92 -8.33
C LYS A 181 -7.06 4.53 -6.92
N PHE A 182 -7.24 3.70 -5.88
CA PHE A 182 -7.24 4.16 -4.49
C PHE A 182 -5.86 4.69 -4.05
N THR A 183 -4.79 4.01 -4.47
CA THR A 183 -3.42 4.43 -4.14
C THR A 183 -3.06 5.75 -4.81
N ASP A 184 -3.42 5.93 -6.08
CA ASP A 184 -3.18 7.18 -6.81
C ASP A 184 -4.00 8.35 -6.22
N LEU A 185 -5.24 8.09 -5.78
CA LEU A 185 -6.08 9.08 -5.09
C LEU A 185 -5.52 9.44 -3.71
N LYS A 186 -4.99 8.48 -2.96
CA LYS A 186 -4.34 8.74 -1.67
C LYS A 186 -3.10 9.61 -1.86
N LYS A 187 -2.23 9.27 -2.83
CA LYS A 187 -1.04 10.05 -3.18
C LYS A 187 -1.35 11.48 -3.64
N SER A 188 -2.49 11.73 -4.28
CA SER A 188 -2.87 13.11 -4.64
C SER A 188 -3.33 13.91 -3.42
N LYS A 189 -4.12 13.31 -2.53
CA LYS A 189 -4.52 13.94 -1.26
C LYS A 189 -3.32 14.24 -0.36
N ASP A 190 -2.39 13.31 -0.21
CA ASP A 190 -1.19 13.50 0.62
C ASP A 190 -0.30 14.65 0.11
N ARG A 191 -0.21 14.83 -1.22
CA ARG A 191 0.50 15.97 -1.82
C ARG A 191 -0.16 17.30 -1.51
N VAL A 192 -1.49 17.36 -1.55
CA VAL A 192 -2.24 18.57 -1.19
C VAL A 192 -2.04 18.88 0.29
N LEU A 193 -2.16 17.87 1.17
CA LEU A 193 -1.95 18.04 2.61
C LEU A 193 -0.55 18.58 2.91
N LYS A 194 0.49 17.98 2.33
CA LYS A 194 1.87 18.44 2.49
C LYS A 194 2.09 19.87 2.00
N SER A 195 1.39 20.27 0.93
CA SER A 195 1.45 21.64 0.42
C SER A 195 0.81 22.63 1.40
N ILE A 196 -0.31 22.25 2.02
CA ILE A 196 -0.97 23.05 3.06
C ILE A 196 -0.08 23.16 4.31
N GLU A 197 0.53 22.07 4.76
CA GLU A 197 1.49 22.08 5.89
C GLU A 197 2.62 23.08 5.65
N ILE A 198 3.24 23.06 4.45
CA ILE A 198 4.28 24.01 4.06
C ILE A 198 3.76 25.47 4.07
N MET A 199 2.53 25.70 3.61
CA MET A 199 1.92 27.04 3.63
C MET A 199 1.70 27.54 5.06
N ILE A 200 1.21 26.68 5.96
CA ILE A 200 1.01 27.01 7.38
C ILE A 200 2.36 27.33 8.04
N ASP A 201 3.37 26.49 7.86
CA ASP A 201 4.72 26.71 8.40
C ASP A 201 5.31 28.06 7.95
N ASN A 202 5.11 28.41 6.68
CA ASN A 202 5.58 29.68 6.13
C ASN A 202 4.82 30.87 6.71
N TYR A 203 3.51 30.73 6.92
CA TYR A 203 2.70 31.77 7.54
C TYR A 203 3.15 32.04 8.99
N LEU A 204 3.28 30.99 9.80
CA LEU A 204 3.71 31.07 11.20
C LEU A 204 5.10 31.71 11.34
N LYS A 205 6.07 31.32 10.50
CA LYS A 205 7.41 31.93 10.49
C LYS A 205 7.39 33.43 10.13
N ASN A 206 6.50 33.84 9.24
CA ASN A 206 6.37 35.24 8.86
C ASN A 206 5.70 36.07 9.97
N GLU A 207 4.72 35.51 10.65
CA GLU A 207 4.05 36.13 11.80
C GLU A 207 5.03 36.36 12.95
N GLU A 208 5.79 35.33 13.36
CA GLU A 208 6.84 35.46 14.39
C GLU A 208 7.87 36.54 14.03
N LYS A 209 8.27 36.61 12.75
CA LYS A 209 9.20 37.62 12.25
C LYS A 209 8.60 39.02 12.30
N MET A 210 7.32 39.17 11.97
CA MET A 210 6.62 40.46 12.07
C MET A 210 6.50 40.91 13.52
N GLU A 211 6.09 40.02 14.43
CA GLU A 211 5.99 40.31 15.87
C GLU A 211 7.34 40.75 16.43
N LYS A 212 8.42 40.01 16.11
CA LYS A 212 9.77 40.37 16.52
C LYS A 212 10.19 41.74 15.98
N ASN A 213 9.93 42.03 14.71
CA ASN A 213 10.25 43.34 14.12
C ASN A 213 9.47 44.49 14.78
N ILE A 214 8.22 44.26 15.18
CA ILE A 214 7.42 45.26 15.91
C ILE A 214 8.02 45.46 17.30
N LEU A 215 8.32 44.38 18.02
CA LEU A 215 8.92 44.43 19.35
C LEU A 215 10.25 45.19 19.33
N ASP A 216 11.16 44.84 18.40
CA ASP A 216 12.46 45.50 18.24
C ASP A 216 12.29 47.01 18.00
N LYS A 217 11.34 47.41 17.16
CA LYS A 217 11.05 48.84 16.90
C LYS A 217 10.51 49.57 18.14
N VAL A 218 9.65 48.91 18.93
CA VAL A 218 9.14 49.49 20.19
C VAL A 218 10.29 49.65 21.17
N THR A 219 11.09 48.60 21.40
CA THR A 219 12.25 48.64 22.30
C THR A 219 13.27 49.71 21.89
N MET A 220 13.58 49.84 20.60
CA MET A 220 14.48 50.90 20.13
C MET A 220 13.95 52.31 20.40
N ASN A 221 12.64 52.52 20.23
CA ASN A 221 11.99 53.80 20.52
C ASN A 221 12.02 54.11 22.03
N ASP A 222 11.81 53.12 22.90
CA ASP A 222 11.87 53.29 24.35
C ASP A 222 13.30 53.65 24.81
N VAL A 223 14.31 52.93 24.31
CA VAL A 223 15.72 53.25 24.59
C VAL A 223 16.10 54.65 24.08
N GLU A 224 15.61 55.06 22.92
CA GLU A 224 15.81 56.41 22.40
C GLU A 224 15.15 57.46 23.31
N LYS A 225 13.92 57.21 23.74
CA LYS A 225 13.18 58.09 24.66
C LYS A 225 13.90 58.25 25.99
N ASP A 226 14.40 57.17 26.58
CA ASP A 226 15.13 57.19 27.84
C ASP A 226 16.43 57.99 27.75
N LYS A 227 17.20 57.81 26.67
CA LYS A 227 18.41 58.60 26.41
C LYS A 227 18.13 60.10 26.33
N LEU A 228 17.01 60.49 25.71
CA LEU A 228 16.58 61.89 25.65
C LEU A 228 16.24 62.43 27.04
N ILE A 229 15.48 61.66 27.84
CA ILE A 229 15.10 62.05 29.21
C ILE A 229 16.33 62.16 30.12
N GLU A 230 17.26 61.21 30.07
CA GLU A 230 18.50 61.27 30.83
C GLU A 230 19.38 62.43 30.40
N GLY A 231 19.51 62.68 29.09
CA GLY A 231 20.23 63.84 28.56
C GLY A 231 19.65 65.16 29.08
N LEU A 232 18.31 65.28 29.08
CA LEU A 232 17.64 66.45 29.67
C LEU A 232 17.94 66.58 31.17
N LYS A 233 17.81 65.50 31.95
CA LYS A 233 18.10 65.50 33.39
C LYS A 233 19.54 65.93 33.69
N ARG A 234 20.54 65.36 32.99
CA ARG A 234 21.97 65.71 33.19
C ARG A 234 22.29 67.17 32.88
N ASN A 235 21.53 67.78 31.98
CA ASN A 235 21.74 69.16 31.54
C ASN A 235 20.74 70.15 32.15
N ALA A 236 20.12 69.78 33.28
CA ALA A 236 19.13 70.60 34.00
C ALA A 236 18.01 71.13 33.07
N PHE A 237 17.55 70.27 32.16
CA PHE A 237 16.49 70.53 31.18
C PHE A 237 16.79 71.66 30.17
N SER A 238 18.05 72.12 30.08
CA SER A 238 18.47 73.05 29.03
C SER A 238 18.51 72.35 27.67
N LEU A 239 17.60 72.75 26.77
CA LEU A 239 17.51 72.21 25.40
C LEU A 239 18.80 72.41 24.59
N SER A 240 19.48 73.54 24.77
CA SER A 240 20.71 73.84 24.02
C SER A 240 21.88 72.99 24.49
N ASN A 241 22.00 72.78 25.81
CA ASN A 241 23.07 71.96 26.38
C ASN A 241 22.81 70.48 26.11
N THR A 242 21.56 70.03 26.25
CA THR A 242 21.16 68.64 25.95
C THR A 242 21.38 68.28 24.48
N ALA A 243 21.07 69.18 23.55
CA ALA A 243 21.33 68.94 22.12
C ALA A 243 22.84 68.79 21.84
N LYS A 244 23.67 69.61 22.50
CA LYS A 244 25.13 69.54 22.38
C LYS A 244 25.70 68.25 23.01
N ASP A 245 25.23 67.87 24.20
CA ASP A 245 25.62 66.65 24.93
C ASP A 245 25.28 65.39 24.12
N LEU A 246 24.07 65.34 23.55
CA LEU A 246 23.61 64.20 22.75
C LEU A 246 24.10 64.25 21.28
N GLY A 247 24.97 65.20 20.92
CA GLY A 247 25.58 65.30 19.59
C GLY A 247 24.59 65.54 18.45
N MET A 248 23.48 66.25 18.69
CA MET A 248 22.44 66.52 17.68
C MET A 248 22.05 67.99 17.59
N SER A 249 21.39 68.39 16.49
CA SER A 249 20.87 69.76 16.37
C SER A 249 19.70 70.00 17.34
N ARG A 250 19.54 71.24 17.81
CA ARG A 250 18.38 71.64 18.64
C ARG A 250 17.04 71.33 17.99
N THR A 251 16.94 71.52 16.67
CA THR A 251 15.73 71.20 15.88
C THR A 251 15.46 69.70 15.84
N THR A 252 16.50 68.86 15.78
CA THR A 252 16.38 67.39 15.84
C THR A 252 15.92 66.95 17.22
N LEU A 253 16.51 67.50 18.28
CA LEU A 253 16.10 67.23 19.66
C LEU A 253 14.62 67.59 19.86
N TRP A 254 14.21 68.81 19.50
CA TRP A 254 12.82 69.25 19.64
C TRP A 254 11.83 68.35 18.88
N ARG A 255 12.15 67.95 17.65
CA ARG A 255 11.32 67.03 16.87
C ARG A 255 11.20 65.65 17.54
N LYS A 256 12.29 65.14 18.12
CA LYS A 256 12.28 63.86 18.86
C LYS A 256 11.49 63.96 20.17
N LEU A 257 11.66 65.03 20.94
CA LEU A 257 10.87 65.26 22.15
C LEU A 257 9.38 65.33 21.86
N LYS A 258 8.99 66.04 20.79
CA LYS A 258 7.61 66.09 20.30
C LYS A 258 7.10 64.72 19.85
N LYS A 259 7.92 63.95 19.10
CA LYS A 259 7.60 62.59 18.66
C LYS A 259 7.29 61.67 19.86
N PHE A 260 8.02 61.82 20.96
CA PHE A 260 7.84 61.01 22.18
C PHE A 260 6.94 61.64 23.23
N ASN A 261 6.30 62.77 22.91
CA ASN A 261 5.43 63.55 23.80
C ASN A 261 6.08 63.90 25.16
N ILE A 262 7.39 64.21 25.15
CA ILE A 262 8.12 64.68 26.33
C ILE A 262 7.91 66.19 26.44
N ILE A 263 7.28 66.62 27.54
CA ILE A 263 7.05 68.03 27.86
C ILE A 263 8.10 68.47 28.88
N ILE A 264 8.71 69.63 28.64
CA ILE A 264 9.65 70.28 29.55
C ILE A 264 9.00 71.59 29.94
N GLU A 265 8.68 71.74 31.22
CA GLU A 265 8.20 72.99 31.82
C GLU A 265 9.37 73.82 32.38
#